data_AF-A0AAJ6KXC2-F1
#
_entry.id   AF-A0AAJ6KXC2-F1
#
_cell.length_a   1.000
_cell.length_b   1.000
_cell.length_c   1.000
_cell.angle_alpha   90.00
_cell.angle_beta   90.00
_cell.angle_gamma   90.00
#
_symmetry.space_group_name_H-M   'P 1'
#
loop_
_entity.id
_entity.type
_entity.pdbx_description
1 polymer ?
#
loop_
_entity_poly.entity_id
_entity_poly.type
_entity_poly.pdbx_seq_one_letter_code
_entity_poly.pdbx_strand_id
1 'polypeptide(L)'
;MSRSYKAIAETAVQDLYEVTSAFDSVSAIFTLMLEIFPEDSTPHAFAQLGTLGLKDWYTKVYQWCECMENEMDDANVGAQKAPPLPHYLLDQRSSDVAEAISAERAHATRWWTHLNEMRRRKELPEWVAAGIGTHDEHDLMLESRKTVNQALFGSDDLGGDQQYRAVVLE
;
A
#
# COMPACT_ATOMS: atom_id res chain seq x y z
N MET A 1 11.59 -0.08 3.21
CA MET A 1 10.76 -1.25 3.57
C MET A 1 9.30 -0.87 3.37
N SER A 2 8.57 -1.58 2.52
CA SER A 2 7.11 -1.40 2.41
C SER A 2 6.45 -2.04 3.62
N ARG A 3 5.56 -1.32 4.31
CA ARG A 3 4.76 -1.90 5.40
C ARG A 3 3.81 -2.95 4.81
N SER A 4 3.58 -4.04 5.54
CA SER A 4 2.57 -5.04 5.14
C SER A 4 1.17 -4.45 5.30
N TYR A 5 0.21 -4.95 4.51
CA TYR A 5 -1.19 -4.52 4.62
C TYR A 5 -1.77 -4.72 6.04
N LYS A 6 -1.35 -5.78 6.74
CA LYS A 6 -1.71 -6.02 8.15
C LYS A 6 -1.20 -4.91 9.07
N ALA A 7 0.07 -4.54 8.95
CA ALA A 7 0.64 -3.46 9.77
C ALA A 7 -0.01 -2.10 9.50
N ILE A 8 -0.45 -1.86 8.25
CA ILE A 8 -1.21 -0.66 7.90
C ILE A 8 -2.60 -0.68 8.56
N ALA A 9 -3.31 -1.81 8.53
CA ALA A 9 -4.62 -1.96 9.16
C ALA A 9 -4.56 -1.82 10.69
N GLU A 10 -3.57 -2.45 11.35
CA GLU A 10 -3.35 -2.33 12.79
C GLU A 10 -3.08 -0.86 13.20
N THR A 11 -2.29 -0.13 12.40
CA THR A 11 -2.02 1.29 12.65
C THR A 11 -3.31 2.11 12.52
N ALA A 12 -4.12 1.84 11.50
CA ALA A 12 -5.38 2.56 11.28
C ALA A 12 -6.41 2.33 12.42
N VAL A 13 -6.49 1.12 12.98
CA VAL A 13 -7.33 0.83 14.15
C VAL A 13 -6.83 1.60 15.37
N GLN A 14 -5.50 1.64 15.59
CA GLN A 14 -4.91 2.43 16.67
C GLN A 14 -5.22 3.92 16.54
N ASP A 15 -5.15 4.48 15.32
CA ASP A 15 -5.49 5.88 15.06
C ASP A 15 -6.96 6.18 15.41
N LEU A 16 -7.89 5.26 15.14
CA LEU A 16 -9.31 5.42 15.49
C LEU A 16 -9.53 5.42 17.03
N TYR A 17 -8.76 4.62 17.78
CA TYR A 17 -8.77 4.67 19.24
C TYR A 17 -8.23 6.00 19.78
N GLU A 18 -7.19 6.55 19.17
CA GLU A 18 -6.67 7.88 19.54
C GLU A 18 -7.69 8.98 19.27
N VAL A 19 -8.41 8.92 18.15
CA VAL A 19 -9.52 9.84 17.84
C VAL A 19 -10.63 9.76 18.89
N THR A 20 -10.95 8.54 19.36
CA THR A 20 -11.95 8.33 20.41
C THR A 20 -11.55 9.02 21.73
N SER A 21 -10.29 8.89 22.14
CA SER A 21 -9.72 9.58 23.31
C SER A 21 -9.73 11.11 23.15
N ALA A 22 -9.46 11.61 21.94
CA ALA A 22 -9.56 13.03 21.64
C ALA A 22 -11.00 13.53 21.77
N PHE A 23 -11.99 12.74 21.35
CA PHE A 23 -13.39 13.08 21.57
C PHE A 23 -13.75 13.13 23.06
N ASP A 24 -13.22 12.25 23.92
CA ASP A 24 -13.52 12.28 25.36
C ASP A 24 -13.08 13.63 25.95
N SER A 25 -11.90 14.09 25.52
CA SER A 25 -11.35 15.39 25.93
C SER A 25 -12.23 16.55 25.47
N VAL A 26 -12.70 16.53 24.22
CA VAL A 26 -13.59 17.58 23.68
C VAL A 26 -14.97 17.55 24.34
N SER A 27 -15.50 16.36 24.65
CA SER A 27 -16.75 16.17 25.39
C SER A 27 -16.69 16.81 26.77
N ALA A 28 -15.58 16.62 27.49
CA ALA A 28 -15.34 17.23 28.79
C ALA A 28 -15.31 18.77 28.69
N ILE A 29 -14.68 19.32 27.64
CA ILE A 29 -14.66 20.77 27.39
C ILE A 29 -16.08 21.30 27.15
N PHE A 30 -16.87 20.67 26.28
CA PHE A 30 -18.25 21.11 26.04
C PHE A 30 -19.12 20.99 27.29
N THR A 31 -18.95 19.94 28.09
CA THR A 31 -19.65 19.78 29.37
C THR A 31 -19.34 20.94 30.31
N LEU A 32 -18.06 21.28 30.48
CA LEU A 32 -17.65 22.45 31.29
C LEU A 32 -18.23 23.75 30.74
N MET A 33 -18.26 23.92 29.42
CA MET A 33 -18.86 25.12 28.81
C MET A 33 -20.36 25.22 29.10
N LEU A 34 -21.10 24.11 29.07
CA LEU A 34 -22.53 24.09 29.39
C LEU A 34 -22.80 24.44 30.86
N GLU A 35 -21.91 24.06 31.77
CA GLU A 35 -22.01 24.38 33.21
C GLU A 35 -21.63 25.83 33.52
N ILE A 36 -20.63 26.38 32.82
CA ILE A 36 -20.07 27.71 33.11
C ILE A 36 -20.87 28.83 32.44
N PHE A 37 -21.36 28.61 31.21
CA PHE A 37 -21.97 29.66 30.41
C PHE A 37 -23.51 29.62 30.49
N PRO A 38 -24.18 30.78 30.63
CA PRO A 38 -25.64 30.87 30.66
C PRO A 38 -26.28 30.28 29.39
N GLU A 39 -27.48 29.70 29.52
CA GLU A 39 -28.21 29.06 28.40
C GLU A 39 -28.41 29.98 27.20
N ASP A 40 -28.62 31.27 27.44
CA ASP A 40 -28.90 32.28 26.40
C ASP A 40 -27.63 32.74 25.64
N SER A 41 -26.45 32.21 25.99
CA SER A 41 -25.17 32.69 25.50
C SER A 41 -24.67 31.90 24.28
N THR A 42 -23.96 32.58 23.39
CA THR A 42 -23.32 31.96 22.20
C THR A 42 -22.39 30.78 22.56
N PRO A 43 -21.54 30.85 23.62
CA PRO A 43 -20.72 29.71 24.02
C PRO A 43 -21.53 28.49 24.47
N HIS A 44 -22.66 28.68 25.15
CA HIS A 44 -23.55 27.59 25.54
C HIS A 44 -24.19 26.92 24.32
N ALA A 45 -24.71 27.71 23.38
CA ALA A 45 -25.27 27.18 22.12
C ALA A 45 -24.21 26.44 21.27
N PHE A 46 -22.97 26.95 21.25
CA PHE A 46 -21.85 26.29 20.59
C PHE A 46 -21.51 24.95 21.25
N ALA A 47 -21.48 24.88 22.58
CA ALA A 47 -21.23 23.64 23.30
C ALA A 47 -22.35 22.61 23.06
N GLN A 48 -23.63 23.03 23.02
CA GLN A 48 -24.76 22.14 22.68
C GLN A 48 -24.62 21.54 21.28
N LEU A 49 -24.32 22.37 20.27
CA LEU A 49 -24.06 21.92 18.90
C LEU A 49 -22.85 20.99 18.83
N GLY A 50 -21.78 21.35 19.55
CA GLY A 50 -20.56 20.56 19.69
C GLY A 50 -20.83 19.17 20.24
N THR A 51 -21.60 19.05 21.34
CA THR A 51 -22.00 17.77 21.94
C THR A 51 -22.81 16.90 20.98
N LEU A 52 -23.75 17.49 20.23
CA LEU A 52 -24.54 16.76 19.23
C LEU A 52 -23.66 16.23 18.10
N GLY A 53 -22.76 17.07 17.56
CA GLY A 53 -21.83 16.68 16.51
C GLY A 53 -20.86 15.59 17.00
N LEU A 54 -20.34 15.72 18.20
CA LEU A 54 -19.42 14.75 18.80
C LEU A 54 -20.08 13.37 18.96
N LYS A 55 -21.35 13.32 19.38
CA LYS A 55 -22.10 12.06 19.54
C LYS A 55 -22.30 11.31 18.23
N ASP A 56 -22.57 12.02 17.14
CA ASP A 56 -22.66 11.44 15.79
C ASP A 56 -21.31 10.86 15.35
N TRP A 57 -20.21 11.60 15.59
CA TRP A 57 -18.86 11.14 15.27
C TRP A 57 -18.40 9.95 16.12
N TYR A 58 -18.72 9.90 17.41
CA TYR A 58 -18.47 8.72 18.26
C TYR A 58 -19.09 7.46 17.68
N THR A 59 -20.35 7.57 17.26
CA THR A 59 -21.11 6.43 16.73
C THR A 59 -20.45 5.91 15.45
N LYS A 60 -20.00 6.81 14.58
CA LYS A 60 -19.31 6.45 13.33
C LYS A 60 -17.93 5.84 13.56
N VAL A 61 -17.12 6.44 14.42
CA VAL A 61 -15.78 5.93 14.74
C VAL A 61 -15.87 4.56 15.40
N TYR A 62 -16.81 4.35 16.31
CA TYR A 62 -17.04 3.05 16.93
C TYR A 62 -17.44 1.97 15.90
N GLN A 63 -18.37 2.29 14.98
CA GLN A 63 -18.75 1.39 13.90
C GLN A 63 -17.57 1.05 12.97
N TRP A 64 -16.69 2.02 12.70
CA TRP A 64 -15.48 1.78 11.91
C TRP A 64 -14.47 0.89 12.64
N CYS A 65 -14.27 1.09 13.96
CA CYS A 65 -13.45 0.18 14.77
C CYS A 65 -14.00 -1.25 14.73
N GLU A 66 -15.29 -1.45 15.04
CA GLU A 66 -15.90 -2.79 15.01
C GLU A 66 -15.80 -3.43 13.63
N CYS A 67 -16.06 -2.67 12.55
CA CYS A 67 -15.96 -3.20 11.19
C CYS A 67 -14.53 -3.66 10.87
N MET A 68 -13.54 -2.82 11.17
CA MET A 68 -12.14 -3.14 10.88
C MET A 68 -11.62 -4.30 11.75
N GLU A 69 -11.98 -4.35 13.02
CA GLU A 69 -11.59 -5.45 13.92
C GLU A 69 -12.21 -6.77 13.47
N ASN A 70 -13.50 -6.79 13.15
CA ASN A 70 -14.17 -8.00 12.65
C ASN A 70 -13.57 -8.47 11.31
N GLU A 71 -13.32 -7.56 10.37
CA GLU A 71 -12.67 -7.90 9.10
C GLU A 71 -11.23 -8.41 9.30
N MET A 72 -10.49 -7.84 10.25
CA MET A 72 -9.15 -8.31 10.62
C MET A 72 -9.19 -9.68 11.27
N ASP A 73 -10.15 -9.94 12.15
CA ASP A 73 -10.35 -11.23 12.79
C ASP A 73 -10.78 -12.29 11.77
N ASP A 74 -11.71 -11.97 10.86
CA ASP A 74 -12.10 -12.85 9.76
C ASP A 74 -10.93 -13.15 8.81
N ALA A 75 -10.11 -12.15 8.50
CA ALA A 75 -8.89 -12.33 7.71
C ALA A 75 -7.86 -13.21 8.44
N ASN A 76 -7.73 -13.04 9.76
CA ASN A 76 -6.82 -13.83 10.59
C ASN A 76 -7.32 -15.28 10.75
N VAL A 77 -8.61 -15.48 10.96
CA VAL A 77 -9.25 -16.81 10.96
C VAL A 77 -9.14 -17.46 9.59
N GLY A 78 -9.34 -16.70 8.51
CA GLY A 78 -9.12 -17.16 7.13
C GLY A 78 -7.67 -17.58 6.89
N ALA A 79 -6.70 -16.82 7.39
CA ALA A 79 -5.27 -17.15 7.32
C ALA A 79 -4.89 -18.38 8.17
N GLN A 80 -5.52 -18.57 9.34
CA GLN A 80 -5.29 -19.71 10.22
C GLN A 80 -6.00 -20.99 9.75
N LYS A 81 -7.14 -20.85 9.05
CA LYS A 81 -7.93 -21.97 8.53
C LYS A 81 -7.50 -22.38 7.12
N ALA A 82 -6.82 -21.50 6.40
CA ALA A 82 -6.07 -21.86 5.21
C ALA A 82 -4.98 -22.85 5.62
N PRO A 83 -4.93 -24.06 5.02
CA PRO A 83 -3.74 -24.89 5.13
C PRO A 83 -2.55 -24.01 4.73
N PRO A 84 -1.37 -24.09 5.40
CA PRO A 84 -0.18 -23.44 4.88
C PRO A 84 -0.08 -23.83 3.40
N LEU A 85 -0.18 -22.82 2.54
CA LEU A 85 -0.29 -23.04 1.10
C LEU A 85 0.89 -23.93 0.73
N PRO A 86 0.64 -25.15 0.23
CA PRO A 86 1.73 -26.06 -0.02
C PRO A 86 2.68 -25.39 -1.01
N HIS A 87 3.99 -25.45 -0.71
CA HIS A 87 5.06 -24.67 -1.34
C HIS A 87 4.92 -24.54 -2.87
N TYR A 88 4.42 -25.59 -3.54
CA TYR A 88 4.18 -25.63 -4.98
C TYR A 88 3.19 -24.57 -5.52
N LEU A 89 2.24 -24.06 -4.73
CA LEU A 89 1.28 -23.02 -5.17
C LEU A 89 1.85 -21.59 -5.05
N LEU A 90 2.72 -21.37 -4.07
CA LEU A 90 3.54 -20.16 -4.00
C LEU A 90 4.57 -20.17 -5.15
N ASP A 91 5.14 -21.34 -5.44
CA ASP A 91 6.05 -21.54 -6.57
C ASP A 91 5.33 -21.33 -7.92
N GLN A 92 4.09 -21.80 -8.08
CA GLN A 92 3.33 -21.61 -9.31
C GLN A 92 3.02 -20.12 -9.56
N ARG A 93 2.55 -19.39 -8.55
CA ARG A 93 2.27 -17.95 -8.71
C ARG A 93 3.54 -17.13 -8.91
N SER A 94 4.63 -17.51 -8.23
CA SER A 94 5.95 -16.92 -8.46
C SER A 94 6.42 -17.18 -9.90
N SER A 95 6.18 -18.39 -10.42
CA SER A 95 6.51 -18.78 -11.80
C SER A 95 5.68 -18.02 -12.83
N ASP A 96 4.37 -17.88 -12.63
CA ASP A 96 3.50 -17.15 -13.56
C ASP A 96 3.90 -15.67 -13.64
N VAL A 97 4.25 -15.07 -12.49
CA VAL A 97 4.74 -13.69 -12.42
C VAL A 97 6.11 -13.56 -13.09
N ALA A 98 7.02 -14.51 -12.87
CA ALA A 98 8.33 -14.54 -13.52
C ALA A 98 8.21 -14.70 -15.05
N GLU A 99 7.27 -15.53 -15.53
CA GLU A 99 7.00 -15.71 -16.96
C GLU A 99 6.43 -14.42 -17.58
N ALA A 100 5.45 -13.80 -16.94
CA ALA A 100 4.87 -12.54 -17.41
C ALA A 100 5.92 -11.42 -17.50
N ILE A 101 6.77 -11.29 -16.48
CA ILE A 101 7.87 -10.31 -16.47
C ILE A 101 8.90 -10.63 -17.55
N SER A 102 9.21 -11.92 -17.76
CA SER A 102 10.13 -12.34 -18.83
C SER A 102 9.60 -11.97 -20.21
N ALA A 103 8.30 -12.21 -20.46
CA ALA A 103 7.63 -11.86 -21.70
C ALA A 103 7.66 -10.34 -21.93
N GLU A 104 7.27 -9.55 -20.93
CA GLU A 104 7.31 -8.08 -20.99
C GLU A 104 8.71 -7.57 -21.35
N ARG A 105 9.76 -8.05 -20.66
CA ARG A 105 11.15 -7.64 -20.90
C ARG A 105 11.66 -8.03 -22.29
N ALA A 106 11.23 -9.17 -22.82
CA ALA A 106 11.54 -9.60 -24.18
C ALA A 106 10.90 -8.67 -25.23
N HIS A 107 9.70 -8.16 -24.95
CA HIS A 107 9.05 -7.15 -25.80
C HIS A 107 9.74 -5.79 -25.68
N ALA A 108 10.02 -5.32 -24.46
CA ALA A 108 10.71 -4.05 -24.22
C ALA A 108 12.09 -4.01 -24.92
N THR A 109 12.86 -5.10 -24.86
CA THR A 109 14.19 -5.21 -25.50
C THR A 109 14.09 -5.18 -27.03
N ARG A 110 13.05 -5.80 -27.61
CA ARG A 110 12.77 -5.72 -29.06
C ARG A 110 12.42 -4.29 -29.48
N TRP A 111 11.55 -3.63 -28.71
CA TRP A 111 11.16 -2.23 -28.96
C TRP A 111 12.37 -1.29 -28.88
N TRP A 112 13.22 -1.45 -27.86
CA TRP A 112 14.45 -0.68 -27.72
C TRP A 112 15.38 -0.85 -28.92
N THR A 113 15.55 -2.08 -29.40
CA THR A 113 16.34 -2.38 -30.62
C THR A 113 15.77 -1.66 -31.85
N HIS A 114 14.46 -1.76 -32.09
CA HIS A 114 13.82 -1.11 -33.24
C HIS A 114 13.94 0.42 -33.19
N LEU A 115 13.70 1.03 -32.03
CA LEU A 115 13.87 2.47 -31.84
C LEU A 115 15.32 2.90 -32.09
N ASN A 116 16.28 2.08 -31.68
CA ASN A 116 17.69 2.34 -31.95
C ASN A 116 18.06 2.26 -33.44
N GLU A 117 17.51 1.28 -34.16
CA GLU A 117 17.70 1.17 -35.61
C GLU A 117 17.10 2.37 -36.34
N MET A 118 15.85 2.75 -36.01
CA MET A 118 15.19 3.91 -36.61
C MET A 118 15.94 5.22 -36.30
N ARG A 119 16.44 5.37 -35.07
CA ARG A 119 17.30 6.52 -34.70
C ARG A 119 18.56 6.59 -35.56
N ARG A 120 19.28 5.47 -35.71
CA ARG A 120 20.51 5.41 -36.52
C ARG A 120 20.24 5.70 -38.00
N ARG A 121 19.07 5.31 -38.51
CA ARG A 121 18.62 5.60 -39.88
C ARG A 121 18.05 7.01 -40.05
N LYS A 122 17.96 7.82 -38.98
CA LYS A 122 17.34 9.16 -38.98
C LYS A 122 15.86 9.13 -39.41
N GLU A 123 15.18 8.02 -39.12
CA GLU A 123 13.75 7.83 -39.40
C GLU A 123 12.86 8.34 -38.25
N LEU A 124 13.46 8.71 -37.11
CA LEU A 124 12.76 9.32 -35.98
C LEU A 124 12.80 10.85 -36.06
N PRO A 125 11.71 11.53 -35.65
CA PRO A 125 11.73 12.97 -35.45
C PRO A 125 12.85 13.41 -34.48
N GLU A 126 13.44 14.57 -34.74
CA GLU A 126 14.62 15.06 -34.02
C GLU A 126 14.38 15.21 -32.51
N TRP A 127 13.17 15.61 -32.11
CA TRP A 127 12.76 15.70 -30.72
C TRP A 127 12.62 14.33 -30.01
N VAL A 128 12.38 13.26 -30.76
CA VAL A 128 12.33 11.87 -30.25
C VAL A 128 13.74 11.28 -30.13
N ALA A 129 14.60 11.59 -31.10
CA ALA A 129 15.97 11.06 -31.18
C ALA A 129 16.91 11.60 -30.10
N ALA A 130 16.56 12.72 -29.44
CA ALA A 130 17.40 13.39 -28.44
C ALA A 130 17.55 12.62 -27.11
N GLY A 131 16.66 11.67 -26.81
CA GLY A 131 16.71 10.87 -25.58
C GLY A 131 16.77 9.37 -25.81
N ILE A 132 16.00 8.86 -26.79
CA ILE A 132 15.69 7.44 -26.90
C ILE A 132 16.87 6.60 -27.41
N GLY A 133 17.15 5.49 -26.73
CA GLY A 133 18.10 4.47 -27.19
C GLY A 133 19.56 4.82 -26.89
N THR A 134 19.78 5.72 -25.95
CA THR A 134 21.12 5.99 -25.40
C THR A 134 21.59 4.81 -24.54
N HIS A 135 22.90 4.72 -24.34
CA HIS A 135 23.47 3.69 -23.45
C HIS A 135 23.05 3.94 -21.99
N ASP A 136 23.00 5.21 -21.58
CA ASP A 136 22.60 5.63 -20.24
C ASP A 136 21.16 5.22 -19.90
N GLU A 137 20.21 5.37 -20.85
CA GLU A 137 18.83 4.87 -20.67
C GLU A 137 18.78 3.35 -20.52
N HIS A 138 19.62 2.64 -21.27
CA HIS A 138 19.69 1.18 -21.18
C HIS A 138 20.22 0.74 -19.81
N ASP A 139 21.23 1.41 -19.28
CA ASP A 139 21.78 1.11 -17.96
C ASP A 139 20.79 1.43 -16.84
N LEU A 140 20.07 2.56 -16.93
CA LEU A 140 18.98 2.89 -16.02
C LEU A 140 17.86 1.85 -16.04
N MET A 141 17.50 1.34 -17.23
CA MET A 141 16.53 0.26 -17.36
C MET A 141 17.03 -1.02 -16.68
N LEU A 142 18.31 -1.38 -16.81
CA LEU A 142 18.89 -2.56 -16.15
C LEU A 142 18.86 -2.44 -14.63
N GLU A 143 19.22 -1.27 -14.08
CA GLU A 143 19.18 -1.03 -12.63
C GLU A 143 17.74 -1.03 -12.09
N SER A 144 16.78 -0.48 -12.84
CA SER A 144 15.37 -0.57 -12.50
C SER A 144 14.88 -2.02 -12.50
N ARG A 145 15.34 -2.86 -13.45
CA ARG A 145 15.00 -4.30 -13.49
C ARG A 145 15.53 -5.04 -12.27
N LYS A 146 16.78 -4.79 -11.86
CA LYS A 146 17.37 -5.38 -10.65
C LYS A 146 16.60 -4.97 -9.40
N THR A 147 16.27 -3.69 -9.28
CA THR A 147 15.48 -3.18 -8.14
C THR A 147 14.13 -3.87 -8.03
N VAL A 148 13.45 -4.07 -9.16
CA VAL A 148 12.17 -4.81 -9.21
C VAL A 148 12.37 -6.28 -8.86
N ASN A 149 13.43 -6.93 -9.37
CA ASN A 149 13.71 -8.33 -9.05
C ASN A 149 14.02 -8.51 -7.56
N GLN A 150 14.78 -7.60 -6.96
CA GLN A 150 15.06 -7.61 -5.52
C GLN A 150 13.80 -7.41 -4.69
N ALA A 151 12.89 -6.53 -5.13
CA ALA A 151 11.63 -6.29 -4.43
C ALA A 151 10.67 -7.48 -4.49
N LEU A 152 10.64 -8.22 -5.61
CA LEU A 152 9.69 -9.32 -5.85
C LEU A 152 10.25 -10.69 -5.47
N PHE A 153 11.52 -10.94 -5.74
CA PHE A 153 12.17 -12.25 -5.62
C PHE A 153 13.34 -12.25 -4.62
N GLY A 154 13.79 -11.09 -4.12
CA GLY A 154 14.98 -11.00 -3.26
C GLY A 154 16.27 -11.38 -3.97
N SER A 155 16.30 -11.27 -5.29
CA SER A 155 17.39 -11.65 -6.18
C SER A 155 17.53 -10.63 -7.30
N ASP A 156 18.73 -10.52 -7.88
CA ASP A 156 18.94 -9.70 -9.08
C ASP A 156 18.36 -10.35 -10.34
N ASP A 157 18.01 -11.63 -10.27
CA ASP A 157 17.42 -12.42 -11.37
C ASP A 157 15.98 -12.83 -11.07
N LEU A 158 15.25 -13.24 -12.11
CA LEU A 158 13.87 -13.76 -12.02
C LEU A 158 13.77 -15.16 -11.37
N GLY A 159 14.76 -15.55 -10.58
CA GLY A 159 14.73 -16.79 -9.79
C GLY A 159 14.97 -18.09 -10.57
N GLY A 160 15.43 -18.04 -11.82
CA GLY A 160 15.54 -19.22 -12.70
C GLY A 160 16.46 -20.34 -12.21
N ASP A 161 17.38 -20.07 -11.28
CA ASP A 161 18.36 -21.04 -10.74
C ASP A 161 18.57 -20.96 -9.22
N GLN A 162 17.77 -20.17 -8.49
CA GLN A 162 17.93 -20.10 -7.04
C GLN A 162 17.30 -21.32 -6.37
N GLN A 163 18.13 -22.15 -5.74
CA GLN A 163 17.67 -23.20 -4.84
C GLN A 163 16.77 -22.59 -3.77
N TYR A 164 15.48 -22.93 -3.90
CA TYR A 164 14.37 -22.81 -2.97
C TYR A 164 14.79 -22.35 -1.56
N ARG A 165 14.43 -21.12 -1.20
CA ARG A 165 14.61 -20.65 0.17
C ARG A 165 13.56 -21.35 1.04
N ALA A 166 14.01 -22.25 1.91
CA ALA A 166 13.20 -22.66 3.05
C ALA A 166 12.91 -21.41 3.88
N VAL A 167 11.64 -21.00 3.92
CA VAL A 167 11.21 -19.94 4.84
C VAL A 167 11.26 -20.55 6.24
N VAL A 168 12.25 -20.17 7.03
CA VAL A 168 12.30 -20.50 8.45
C VAL A 168 11.18 -19.71 9.12
N LEU A 169 10.18 -20.42 9.63
CA LEU A 169 9.18 -19.87 10.52
C LEU A 169 9.82 -19.80 11.92
N GLU A 170 10.21 -18.60 12.35
CA GLU A 170 10.47 -18.27 13.76
C GLU A 170 9.26 -17.53 14.35
#